data_AF-A0A554RUV4-F1
#
_entry.id   AF-A0A554RUV4-F1
#
_cell.length_a   1.000
_cell.length_b   1.000
_cell.length_c   1.000
_cell.angle_alpha   90.00
_cell.angle_beta   90.00
_cell.angle_gamma   90.00
#
_symmetry.space_group_name_H-M   'P 1'
#
loop_
_entity.id
_entity.type
_entity.pdbx_description
1 polymer ?
#
loop_
_entity_poly.entity_id
_entity_poly.type
_entity_poly.pdbx_seq_one_letter_code
_entity_poly.pdbx_strand_id
1 'polypeptide(L)'
;MTERERARLDQPRDLRRSLRPRRDPDPERFGRFAEGAARFLGTATFIAWMTMFIAAWLAWNILTPPSWRFDSYPFIFLTLMLSLQASYAAPLILLAQNRQEARDRITAEQDREAASRSHADMEFLTREVASLRLSLGEVATRDFLRGELRSLIAEMKEPEDDAPDTPR
;
A
#
# COMPACT_ATOMS: atom_id res chain seq x y z
N MET A 1 0.81 -55.74 -7.46
CA MET A 1 -0.21 -54.93 -6.75
C MET A 1 0.26 -54.76 -5.31
N THR A 2 1.16 -53.81 -5.02
CA THR A 2 1.56 -53.43 -3.64
C THR A 2 2.33 -52.09 -3.68
N GLU A 3 1.63 -50.99 -3.97
CA GLU A 3 2.12 -49.63 -3.75
C GLU A 3 1.27 -48.94 -2.68
N ARG A 4 1.51 -49.23 -1.40
CA ARG A 4 0.77 -48.56 -0.34
C ARG A 4 1.55 -48.42 0.97
N GLU A 5 2.78 -47.91 0.92
CA GLU A 5 3.50 -47.60 2.16
C GLU A 5 4.59 -46.53 2.00
N ARG A 6 4.22 -45.35 1.50
CA ARG A 6 5.01 -44.13 1.71
C ARG A 6 4.16 -43.10 2.47
N ALA A 7 3.91 -43.41 3.74
CA ALA A 7 3.36 -42.48 4.68
C ALA A 7 4.36 -41.33 4.88
N ARG A 8 3.99 -40.14 4.39
CA ARG A 8 4.75 -38.89 4.52
C ARG A 8 4.90 -38.56 6.00
N LEU A 9 6.13 -38.66 6.51
CA LEU A 9 6.53 -38.37 7.89
C LEU A 9 6.92 -36.89 8.11
N ASP A 10 6.48 -35.98 7.23
CA ASP A 10 7.00 -34.60 7.18
C ASP A 10 6.00 -33.53 7.67
N GLN A 11 5.00 -33.95 8.44
CA GLN A 11 4.12 -33.01 9.15
C GLN A 11 4.42 -33.06 10.65
N PRO A 12 4.94 -31.98 11.25
CA PRO A 12 5.02 -31.90 12.70
C PRO A 12 3.61 -32.00 13.26
N ARG A 13 3.36 -33.03 14.06
CA ARG A 13 2.13 -33.17 14.86
C ARG A 13 2.12 -32.07 15.91
N ASP A 14 1.33 -31.02 15.70
CA ASP A 14 1.04 -30.00 16.70
C ASP A 14 0.19 -30.59 17.84
N LEU A 15 0.89 -31.23 18.78
CA LEU A 15 0.33 -31.93 19.93
C LEU A 15 0.31 -30.98 21.14
N ARG A 16 -0.44 -29.88 21.04
CA ARG A 16 -0.81 -29.05 22.20
C ARG A 16 -2.25 -28.58 22.10
N ARG A 17 -3.17 -29.46 22.50
CA ARG A 17 -4.57 -29.12 22.77
C ARG A 17 -4.62 -28.20 23.99
N SER A 18 -4.50 -26.90 23.75
CA SER A 18 -4.73 -25.85 24.74
C SER A 18 -6.20 -25.87 25.17
N LEU A 19 -6.46 -26.31 26.40
CA LEU A 19 -7.79 -26.32 27.05
C LEU A 19 -8.17 -24.96 27.67
N ARG A 20 -7.52 -23.86 27.28
CA ARG A 20 -8.00 -22.52 27.68
C ARG A 20 -9.09 -22.07 26.71
N PRO A 21 -10.30 -21.72 27.19
CA PRO A 21 -11.26 -21.00 26.37
C PRO A 21 -10.63 -19.63 26.09
N ARG A 22 -10.03 -19.49 24.91
CA ARG A 22 -9.54 -18.22 24.39
C ARG A 22 -10.79 -17.40 24.09
N ARG A 23 -11.24 -16.63 25.08
CA ARG A 23 -12.03 -15.43 24.81
C ARG A 23 -11.08 -14.49 24.08
N ASP A 24 -10.87 -14.71 22.79
CA ASP A 24 -10.28 -13.69 21.92
C ASP A 24 -11.31 -12.56 21.90
N PRO A 25 -11.03 -11.40 22.52
CA PRO A 25 -11.90 -10.24 22.36
C PRO A 25 -11.89 -9.91 20.86
N ASP A 26 -13.04 -9.96 20.19
CA ASP A 26 -13.17 -9.71 18.74
C ASP A 26 -12.28 -8.54 18.30
N PRO A 27 -11.08 -8.79 17.74
CA PRO A 27 -10.11 -7.75 17.45
C PRO A 27 -10.60 -6.81 16.34
N GLU A 28 -11.60 -7.25 15.58
CA GLU A 28 -12.30 -6.48 14.56
C GLU A 28 -13.32 -5.48 15.11
N ARG A 29 -13.97 -5.78 16.25
CA ARG A 29 -14.89 -4.83 16.90
C ARG A 29 -14.12 -3.71 17.60
N PHE A 30 -13.08 -4.08 18.35
CA PHE A 30 -12.19 -3.11 18.99
C PHE A 30 -11.39 -2.29 17.97
N GLY A 31 -10.96 -2.90 16.86
CA GLY A 31 -10.26 -2.21 15.79
C GLY A 31 -11.09 -1.11 15.12
N ARG A 32 -12.37 -1.38 14.82
CA ARG A 32 -13.27 -0.37 14.25
C ARG A 32 -13.57 0.79 15.23
N PHE A 33 -13.70 0.48 16.51
CA PHE A 33 -13.86 1.49 17.55
C PHE A 33 -12.62 2.38 17.69
N ALA A 34 -11.43 1.78 17.71
CA ALA A 34 -10.16 2.51 17.78
C ALA A 34 -9.93 3.41 16.56
N GLU A 35 -10.28 2.95 15.35
CA GLU A 35 -10.19 3.74 14.12
C GLU A 35 -11.18 4.92 14.10
N GLY A 36 -12.37 4.75 14.70
CA GLY A 36 -13.30 5.84 14.94
C GLY A 36 -12.79 6.85 15.97
N ALA A 37 -12.24 6.35 17.09
CA ALA A 37 -11.68 7.17 18.15
C ALA A 37 -10.46 7.98 17.66
N ALA A 38 -9.57 7.40 16.85
CA ALA A 38 -8.43 8.11 16.28
C ALA A 38 -8.84 9.27 15.36
N ARG A 39 -9.83 9.04 14.48
CA ARG A 39 -10.39 10.11 13.64
C ARG A 39 -11.07 11.19 14.47
N PHE A 40 -11.77 10.80 15.54
CA PHE A 40 -12.44 11.74 16.43
C PHE A 40 -11.46 12.61 17.22
N LEU A 41 -10.42 12.02 17.84
CA LEU A 41 -9.39 12.73 18.59
C LEU A 41 -8.55 13.67 17.71
N GLY A 42 -8.33 13.32 16.43
CA GLY A 42 -7.57 14.14 15.49
C GLY A 42 -8.32 15.33 14.89
N THR A 43 -9.61 15.49 15.20
CA THR A 43 -10.46 16.55 14.61
C THR A 43 -10.49 17.79 15.51
N ALA A 44 -10.42 19.00 14.92
CA ALA A 44 -10.51 20.27 15.64
C ALA A 44 -11.80 20.42 16.49
N THR A 45 -12.88 19.76 16.07
CA THR A 45 -14.16 19.69 16.76
C THR A 45 -14.07 19.07 18.16
N PHE A 46 -13.18 18.08 18.37
CA PHE A 46 -12.99 17.47 19.70
C PHE A 46 -12.41 18.48 20.69
N ILE A 47 -11.39 19.23 20.25
CA ILE A 47 -10.76 20.28 21.06
C ILE A 47 -11.79 21.35 21.43
N ALA A 48 -12.59 21.81 20.46
CA ALA A 48 -13.64 22.79 20.71
C ALA A 48 -14.68 22.31 21.75
N TRP A 49 -15.14 21.05 21.64
CA TRP A 49 -16.05 20.44 22.60
C TRP A 49 -15.44 20.31 23.99
N MET A 50 -14.18 19.88 24.10
CA MET A 50 -13.47 19.77 25.38
C MET A 50 -13.27 21.13 26.04
N THR A 51 -12.92 22.17 25.28
CA THR A 51 -12.82 23.54 25.78
C THR A 51 -14.17 24.04 26.28
N MET A 52 -15.24 23.80 25.52
CA MET A 52 -16.60 24.18 25.94
C MET A 52 -17.01 23.46 27.23
N PHE A 53 -16.71 22.18 27.35
CA PHE A 53 -16.99 21.39 28.55
C PHE A 53 -16.26 21.94 29.78
N ILE A 54 -14.94 22.21 29.66
CA ILE A 54 -14.14 22.79 30.75
C ILE A 54 -14.68 24.17 31.12
N ALA A 55 -14.98 25.03 30.14
CA ALA A 55 -15.52 26.36 30.36
C ALA A 55 -16.89 26.31 31.07
N ALA A 56 -17.78 25.40 30.64
CA ALA A 56 -19.09 25.20 31.27
C ALA A 56 -18.96 24.69 32.71
N TRP A 57 -18.04 23.76 32.98
CA TRP A 57 -17.76 23.27 34.33
C TRP A 57 -17.27 24.37 35.26
N LEU A 58 -16.34 25.19 34.76
CA LEU A 58 -15.78 26.31 35.50
C LEU A 58 -16.85 27.37 35.78
N ALA A 59 -17.62 27.74 34.75
CA ALA A 59 -18.73 28.68 34.86
C ALA A 59 -19.76 28.20 35.88
N TRP A 60 -20.16 26.92 35.82
CA TRP A 60 -21.07 26.34 36.80
C TRP A 60 -20.55 26.51 38.22
N ASN A 61 -19.32 26.08 38.51
CA ASN A 61 -18.76 26.08 39.86
C ASN A 61 -18.40 27.48 40.40
N ILE A 62 -18.12 28.45 39.53
CA ILE A 62 -17.85 29.84 39.93
C ILE A 62 -19.16 30.60 40.18
N LEU A 63 -20.13 30.46 39.26
CA LEU A 63 -21.38 31.24 39.27
C LEU A 63 -22.42 30.68 40.25
N THR A 64 -22.33 29.40 40.65
CA THR A 64 -23.24 28.84 41.65
C THR A 64 -22.91 29.32 43.07
N PRO A 65 -23.96 29.54 43.90
CA PRO A 65 -23.80 29.82 45.32
C PRO A 65 -23.03 28.69 46.04
N PRO A 66 -22.30 28.98 47.14
CA PRO A 66 -21.46 28.01 47.85
C PRO A 66 -22.17 26.71 48.24
N SER A 67 -23.48 26.76 48.46
CA SER A 67 -24.31 25.59 48.81
C SER A 67 -24.47 24.58 47.68
N TRP A 68 -24.30 24.99 46.41
CA TRP A 68 -24.54 24.16 45.21
C TRP A 68 -23.27 23.95 44.38
N ARG A 69 -22.12 24.43 44.85
CA ARG A 69 -20.83 24.20 44.21
C ARG A 69 -20.46 22.73 44.37
N PHE A 70 -20.35 22.04 43.24
CA PHE A 70 -19.97 20.64 43.20
C PHE A 70 -18.45 20.46 43.37
N ASP A 71 -17.67 21.40 42.82
CA ASP A 71 -16.21 21.35 42.72
C ASP A 71 -15.62 22.75 42.96
N SER A 72 -15.37 23.09 44.23
CA SER A 72 -14.78 24.38 44.61
C SER A 72 -13.29 24.43 44.28
N TYR A 73 -12.74 25.65 44.14
CA TYR A 73 -11.29 25.85 43.94
C TYR A 73 -10.50 25.05 45.00
N PRO A 74 -9.58 24.16 44.60
CA PRO A 74 -8.84 24.12 43.33
C PRO A 74 -9.34 23.14 42.25
N PHE A 75 -10.63 22.80 42.22
CA PHE A 75 -11.27 21.93 41.21
C PHE A 75 -10.70 20.49 41.18
N ILE A 76 -10.76 19.80 42.33
CA ILE A 76 -10.24 18.43 42.48
C ILE A 76 -10.96 17.46 41.55
N PHE A 77 -12.28 17.56 41.39
CA PHE A 77 -13.04 16.60 40.58
C PHE A 77 -12.72 16.75 39.10
N LEU A 78 -12.64 17.99 38.60
CA LEU A 78 -12.21 18.26 37.23
C LEU A 78 -10.81 17.66 36.98
N THR A 79 -9.89 17.88 37.91
CA THR A 79 -8.51 17.38 37.81
C THR A 79 -8.45 15.86 37.80
N LEU A 80 -9.20 15.19 38.69
CA LEU A 80 -9.28 13.73 38.74
C LEU A 80 -9.88 13.16 37.45
N MET A 81 -10.89 13.80 36.90
CA MET A 81 -11.52 13.35 35.66
C MET A 81 -10.58 13.51 34.46
N LEU A 82 -9.87 14.64 34.35
CA LEU A 82 -8.89 14.85 33.28
C LEU A 82 -7.70 13.90 33.38
N SER A 83 -7.22 13.59 34.59
CA SER A 83 -6.13 12.63 34.78
C SER A 83 -6.55 11.20 34.41
N LEU A 84 -7.76 10.79 34.78
CA LEU A 84 -8.35 9.51 34.36
C LEU A 84 -8.53 9.45 32.85
N GLN A 85 -9.04 10.53 32.24
CA GLN A 85 -9.21 10.64 30.79
C GLN A 85 -7.89 10.42 30.06
N ALA A 86 -6.82 11.10 30.49
CA ALA A 86 -5.49 10.94 29.91
C ALA A 86 -4.96 9.51 30.05
N SER A 87 -5.16 8.90 31.23
CA SER A 87 -4.72 7.53 31.51
C SER A 87 -5.40 6.49 30.61
N TYR A 88 -6.70 6.64 30.32
CA TYR A 88 -7.43 5.73 29.44
C TYR A 88 -7.26 6.05 27.94
N ALA A 89 -6.93 7.29 27.59
CA ALA A 89 -6.66 7.68 26.21
C ALA A 89 -5.40 6.99 25.66
N ALA A 90 -4.32 6.92 26.45
CA ALA A 90 -3.05 6.32 26.03
C ALA A 90 -3.18 4.89 25.46
N PRO A 91 -3.78 3.90 26.16
CA PRO A 91 -3.94 2.55 25.62
C PRO A 91 -4.85 2.50 24.39
N LEU A 92 -5.90 3.33 24.33
CA LEU A 92 -6.76 3.41 23.14
C LEU A 92 -6.01 3.94 21.92
N ILE A 93 -5.19 4.98 22.11
CA ILE A 93 -4.35 5.55 21.05
C ILE A 93 -3.32 4.52 20.58
N LEU A 94 -2.66 3.80 21.50
CA LEU A 94 -1.71 2.74 21.16
C LEU A 94 -2.36 1.63 20.32
N LEU A 95 -3.59 1.24 20.63
CA LEU A 95 -4.32 0.25 19.84
C LEU A 95 -4.65 0.76 18.43
N ALA A 96 -5.03 2.04 18.30
CA ALA A 96 -5.26 2.66 17.00
C ALA A 96 -3.97 2.76 16.18
N GLN A 97 -2.86 3.13 16.83
CA GLN A 97 -1.53 3.23 16.20
C GLN A 97 -1.05 1.87 15.69
N ASN A 98 -1.11 0.80 16.50
CA ASN A 98 -0.72 -0.55 16.09
C ASN A 98 -1.44 -1.02 14.82
N ARG A 99 -2.72 -0.61 14.63
CA ARG A 99 -3.47 -0.94 13.41
C ARG A 99 -3.06 -0.09 12.21
N GLN A 100 -2.81 1.20 12.42
CA GLN A 100 -2.32 2.07 11.36
C GLN A 100 -0.95 1.57 10.87
N GLU A 101 -0.04 1.26 11.78
CA GLU A 101 1.28 0.70 11.47
C GLU A 101 1.20 -0.63 10.73
N ALA A 102 0.26 -1.51 11.08
CA ALA A 102 0.04 -2.77 10.37
C ALA A 102 -0.41 -2.55 8.92
N ARG A 103 -1.30 -1.58 8.66
CA ARG A 103 -1.72 -1.20 7.30
C ARG A 103 -0.59 -0.55 6.52
N ASP A 104 0.14 0.34 7.15
CA ASP A 104 1.27 1.05 6.54
C ASP A 104 2.37 0.08 6.15
N ARG A 105 2.61 -0.95 6.97
CA ARG A 105 3.54 -2.04 6.66
C ARG A 105 3.13 -2.82 5.40
N ILE A 106 1.86 -3.24 5.31
CA ILE A 106 1.37 -3.98 4.14
C ILE A 106 1.50 -3.13 2.88
N THR A 107 1.12 -1.85 2.95
CA THR A 107 1.26 -0.90 1.83
C THR A 107 2.73 -0.77 1.42
N ALA A 108 3.65 -0.66 2.39
CA ALA A 108 5.08 -0.56 2.12
C ALA A 108 5.69 -1.85 1.55
N GLU A 109 5.17 -3.03 1.91
CA GLU A 109 5.59 -4.30 1.30
C GLU A 109 5.12 -4.39 -0.16
N GLN A 110 3.87 -4.01 -0.43
CA GLN A 110 3.32 -3.97 -1.80
C GLN A 110 4.05 -2.96 -2.69
N ASP A 111 4.37 -1.78 -2.16
CA ASP A 111 5.12 -0.75 -2.89
C ASP A 111 6.53 -1.24 -3.25
N ARG A 112 7.20 -1.96 -2.34
CA ARG A 112 8.50 -2.60 -2.65
C ARG A 112 8.40 -3.65 -3.75
N GLU A 113 7.36 -4.48 -3.73
CA GLU A 113 7.14 -5.46 -4.80
C GLU A 113 6.81 -4.80 -6.14
N ALA A 114 6.01 -3.73 -6.14
CA ALA A 114 5.72 -2.98 -7.34
C ALA A 114 6.98 -2.32 -7.92
N ALA A 115 7.82 -1.74 -7.05
CA ALA A 115 9.09 -1.14 -7.43
C ALA A 115 10.06 -2.18 -8.03
N SER A 116 10.15 -3.38 -7.45
CA SER A 116 11.02 -4.43 -7.98
C SER A 116 10.55 -4.92 -9.36
N ARG A 117 9.24 -5.08 -9.55
CA ARG A 117 8.65 -5.41 -10.87
C ARG A 117 8.90 -4.29 -11.88
N SER A 118 8.67 -3.04 -11.51
CA SER A 118 8.94 -1.88 -12.37
C SER A 118 10.41 -1.81 -12.78
N HIS A 119 11.34 -2.12 -11.88
CA HIS A 119 12.76 -2.17 -12.21
C HIS A 119 13.06 -3.27 -13.24
N ALA A 120 12.50 -4.47 -13.07
CA ALA A 120 12.67 -5.57 -14.02
C ALA A 120 12.06 -5.24 -15.40
N ASP A 121 10.88 -4.62 -15.43
CA ASP A 121 10.22 -4.20 -16.67
C ASP A 121 11.04 -3.13 -17.41
N MET A 122 11.63 -2.17 -16.68
CA MET A 122 12.54 -1.18 -17.26
C MET A 122 13.80 -1.83 -17.85
N GLU A 123 14.36 -2.82 -17.16
CA GLU A 123 15.55 -3.54 -17.62
C GLU A 123 15.25 -4.35 -18.88
N PHE A 124 14.09 -5.02 -18.90
CA PHE A 124 13.58 -5.72 -20.09
C PHE A 124 13.37 -4.78 -21.27
N LEU A 125 12.64 -3.67 -21.06
CA LEU A 125 12.41 -2.66 -22.10
C LEU A 125 13.72 -2.04 -22.61
N THR A 126 14.68 -1.79 -21.72
CA THR A 126 16.00 -1.26 -22.12
C THR A 126 16.75 -2.25 -23.00
N ARG A 127 16.69 -3.54 -22.66
CA ARG A 127 17.29 -4.61 -23.47
C ARG A 127 16.61 -4.76 -24.83
N GLU A 128 15.29 -4.69 -24.87
CA GLU A 128 14.53 -4.72 -26.13
C GLU A 128 14.78 -3.48 -26.99
N VAL A 129 14.86 -2.29 -26.41
CA VAL A 129 15.22 -1.08 -27.16
C VAL A 129 16.64 -1.18 -27.72
N ALA A 130 17.58 -1.77 -26.97
CA ALA A 130 18.93 -2.01 -27.45
C ALA A 130 18.97 -3.02 -28.62
N SER A 131 18.21 -4.12 -28.54
CA SER A 131 18.11 -5.11 -29.62
C SER A 131 17.44 -4.51 -30.87
N LEU A 132 16.38 -3.72 -30.69
CA LEU A 132 15.69 -3.00 -31.78
C LEU A 132 16.63 -2.01 -32.47
N ARG A 133 17.46 -1.30 -31.69
CA ARG A 133 18.45 -0.36 -32.24
C ARG A 133 19.53 -1.06 -33.05
N LEU A 134 20.02 -2.22 -32.61
CA LEU A 134 21.01 -2.99 -33.34
C LEU A 134 20.45 -3.53 -34.67
N SER A 135 19.26 -4.14 -34.63
CA SER A 135 18.59 -4.65 -35.84
C SER A 135 18.26 -3.55 -36.85
N LEU A 136 17.76 -2.39 -36.39
CA LEU A 136 17.57 -1.21 -37.26
C LEU A 136 18.90 -0.67 -37.79
N GLY A 137 19.97 -0.71 -36.99
CA GLY A 137 21.31 -0.31 -37.39
C GLY A 137 21.86 -1.14 -38.56
N GLU A 138 21.60 -2.46 -38.57
CA GLU A 138 22.02 -3.35 -39.66
C GLU A 138 21.25 -3.07 -40.96
N VAL A 139 19.93 -2.87 -40.89
CA VAL A 139 19.08 -2.62 -42.08
C VAL A 139 19.28 -1.20 -42.65
N ALA A 140 19.61 -0.22 -41.79
CA ALA A 140 19.86 1.16 -42.22
C ALA A 140 21.31 1.42 -42.66
N THR A 141 22.11 0.39 -42.94
CA THR A 141 23.47 0.60 -43.44
C THR A 141 23.40 1.23 -44.84
N ARG A 142 24.14 2.34 -45.05
CA ARG A 142 24.16 3.10 -46.32
C ARG A 142 24.35 2.20 -47.54
N ASP A 143 25.15 1.16 -47.41
CA ASP A 143 25.45 0.23 -48.51
C ASP A 143 24.29 -0.71 -48.84
N PHE A 144 23.47 -1.12 -47.87
CA PHE A 144 22.25 -1.88 -48.10
C PHE A 144 21.19 -1.02 -48.81
N LEU A 145 20.91 0.17 -48.28
CA LEU A 145 20.02 1.16 -48.89
C LEU A 145 20.45 1.49 -50.33
N ARG A 146 21.75 1.62 -50.57
CA ARG A 146 22.32 1.88 -51.90
C ARG A 146 22.22 0.67 -52.83
N GLY A 147 22.31 -0.54 -52.29
CA GLY A 147 22.11 -1.80 -52.99
C GLY A 147 20.67 -1.95 -53.47
N GLU A 148 19.69 -1.80 -52.56
CA GLU A 148 18.26 -1.85 -52.88
C GLU A 148 17.83 -0.75 -53.86
N LEU A 149 18.29 0.48 -53.67
CA LEU A 149 18.06 1.57 -54.63
C LEU A 149 18.61 1.22 -56.02
N ARG A 150 19.77 0.57 -56.11
CA ARG A 150 20.33 0.13 -57.40
C ARG A 150 19.54 -1.03 -58.01
N SER A 151 19.09 -1.99 -57.20
CA SER A 151 18.27 -3.12 -57.61
C SER A 151 16.95 -2.64 -58.21
N LEU A 152 16.21 -1.79 -57.48
CA LEU A 152 14.95 -1.20 -57.94
C LEU A 152 15.14 -0.34 -59.20
N ILE A 153 16.24 0.42 -59.29
CA ILE A 153 16.56 1.18 -60.52
C ILE A 153 16.84 0.24 -61.68
N ALA A 154 17.50 -0.91 -61.47
CA ALA A 154 17.79 -1.89 -62.51
C ALA A 154 16.54 -2.61 -63.00
N GLU A 155 15.64 -3.00 -62.09
CA GLU A 155 14.36 -3.65 -62.40
C GLU A 155 13.43 -2.71 -63.20
N MET A 156 13.35 -1.42 -62.83
CA MET A 156 12.62 -0.44 -63.65
C MET A 156 13.29 -0.15 -64.99
N LYS A 157 14.59 -0.42 -65.11
CA LYS A 157 15.36 -0.19 -66.33
C LYS A 157 15.35 -1.37 -67.28
N GLU A 158 14.93 -2.55 -66.85
CA GLU A 158 14.84 -3.74 -67.68
C GLU A 158 13.72 -3.49 -68.71
N PRO A 159 14.06 -3.06 -69.93
CA PRO A 159 13.09 -2.87 -70.97
C PRO A 159 12.82 -4.25 -71.56
N GLU A 160 11.59 -4.42 -71.99
CA GLU A 160 11.07 -5.30 -73.04
C GLU A 160 12.06 -5.56 -74.21
N ASP A 161 13.18 -6.26 -73.98
CA ASP A 161 14.26 -6.51 -74.97
C ASP A 161 14.36 -8.00 -75.37
N ASP A 162 13.33 -8.79 -75.05
CA ASP A 162 13.18 -10.18 -75.51
C ASP A 162 12.35 -10.20 -76.81
N ALA A 163 12.84 -9.51 -77.85
CA ALA A 163 12.34 -9.68 -79.22
C ALA A 163 13.39 -10.49 -80.01
N PRO A 164 13.12 -11.77 -80.34
CA PRO A 164 14.12 -12.63 -80.98
C PRO A 164 14.32 -12.22 -82.44
N ASP A 165 15.54 -11.79 -82.77
CA ASP A 165 15.97 -11.45 -84.12
C ASP A 165 16.27 -12.73 -84.93
N THR A 166 15.40 -13.04 -85.91
CA THR A 166 15.57 -14.14 -86.88
C THR A 166 16.42 -13.68 -88.08
N PRO A 167 17.61 -14.26 -88.34
CA PRO A 167 18.40 -13.91 -89.52
C PRO A 167 17.98 -14.72 -90.76
N ARG A 168 17.94 -14.07 -91.93
CA ARG A 168 17.80 -14.67 -93.28
C ARG A 168 19.12 -14.68 -94.03
#